data_AF-A0A8I1P2P5-F1
#
_entry.id   AF-A0A8I1P2P5-F1
#
_cell.length_a   1.000
_cell.length_b   1.000
_cell.length_c   1.000
_cell.angle_alpha   90.00
_cell.angle_beta   90.00
_cell.angle_gamma   90.00
#
_symmetry.space_group_name_H-M   'P 1'
#
loop_
_entity.id
_entity.type
_entity.pdbx_description
1 polymer ?
#
loop_
_entity_poly.entity_id
_entity_poly.type
_entity_poly.pdbx_seq_one_letter_code
_entity_poly.pdbx_strand_id
1 'polypeptide(L)'
;MNRPQSDGWTGFYVPEIHDVHPGMLPELEAMLGVMPAAAREVAALLVVPDWQGAAPIGAAPALLSRLAGLPGEKVLHGWTHSLGPDFLNWLLYGHDNRSEFARLDGRQAAERIGRGVEAFASLGVRPRWFCAPRWQQSEAARTALGEAGFEACMLGRSLETFSGVSVPIPALNFDEGDRKLRNRIMHALRRGRIARLLAAARPFRVALHPADVRDPVAWEQVKDLCARLEGGGWQPVSPDAAVARWLAAGGTGAGARRA
;
A
#
# COMPACT_ATOMS: atom_id res chain seq x y z
N MET A 1 16.19 17.48 2.93
CA MET A 1 15.21 17.17 3.99
C MET A 1 15.97 16.70 5.21
N ASN A 2 15.98 17.49 6.28
CA ASN A 2 16.62 17.09 7.54
C ASN A 2 15.85 15.92 8.13
N ARG A 3 16.52 14.78 8.33
CA ARG A 3 15.92 13.62 8.99
C ARG A 3 15.86 13.90 10.49
N PRO A 4 14.74 13.57 11.16
CA PRO A 4 14.68 13.67 12.60
C PRO A 4 15.68 12.68 13.23
N GLN A 5 16.40 13.15 14.24
CA GLN A 5 17.38 12.38 15.01
C GLN A 5 16.79 11.83 16.33
N SER A 6 15.48 11.95 16.55
CA SER A 6 14.84 11.64 17.84
C SER A 6 14.58 10.15 18.08
N ASP A 7 14.57 9.76 19.35
CA ASP A 7 14.35 8.41 19.93
C ASP A 7 13.01 7.71 19.59
N GLY A 8 12.19 8.24 18.68
CA GLY A 8 10.90 7.65 18.27
C GLY A 8 10.79 7.27 16.79
N TRP A 9 11.81 7.55 15.97
CA TRP A 9 11.78 7.33 14.51
C TRP A 9 12.52 6.06 14.05
N THR A 10 12.51 5.01 14.88
CA THR A 10 13.20 3.74 14.60
C THR A 10 12.35 2.55 15.05
N GLY A 11 12.64 1.36 14.52
CA GLY A 11 12.09 0.09 15.05
C GLY A 11 10.57 -0.08 14.89
N PHE A 12 9.97 0.51 13.85
CA PHE A 12 8.54 0.32 13.56
C PHE A 12 8.28 0.15 12.07
N TYR A 13 7.11 -0.40 11.74
CA TYR A 13 6.68 -0.58 10.36
C TYR A 13 5.17 -0.36 10.18
N VAL A 14 4.76 -0.04 8.96
CA VAL A 14 3.34 0.03 8.58
C VAL A 14 2.99 -1.24 7.80
N PRO A 15 2.12 -2.12 8.31
CA PRO A 15 1.64 -3.29 7.57
C PRO A 15 0.60 -2.88 6.52
N GLU A 16 0.72 -3.40 5.31
CA GLU A 16 -0.18 -3.11 4.19
C GLU A 16 -0.54 -4.39 3.44
N ILE A 17 -1.83 -4.57 3.16
CA ILE A 17 -2.35 -5.60 2.26
C ILE A 17 -2.85 -4.89 1.01
N HIS A 18 -2.14 -5.10 -0.09
CA HIS A 18 -2.39 -4.54 -1.42
C HIS A 18 -3.40 -5.38 -2.19
N ASP A 19 -3.97 -4.77 -3.22
CA ASP A 19 -4.89 -5.42 -4.18
C ASP A 19 -6.10 -6.13 -3.56
N VAL A 20 -6.69 -5.60 -2.48
CA VAL A 20 -7.87 -6.18 -1.83
C VAL A 20 -9.05 -6.22 -2.80
N HIS A 21 -9.39 -7.42 -3.28
CA HIS A 21 -10.40 -7.66 -4.32
C HIS A 21 -11.24 -8.93 -4.06
N PRO A 22 -12.46 -9.06 -4.63
CA PRO A 22 -13.37 -10.20 -4.37
C PRO A 22 -12.74 -11.60 -4.44
N GLY A 23 -11.85 -11.83 -5.41
CA GLY A 23 -11.20 -13.13 -5.62
C GLY A 23 -10.00 -13.48 -4.71
N MET A 24 -9.61 -12.66 -3.74
CA MET A 24 -8.37 -12.90 -2.95
C MET A 24 -8.58 -13.38 -1.51
N LEU A 25 -9.79 -13.80 -1.15
CA LEU A 25 -10.10 -14.17 0.24
C LEU A 25 -9.12 -15.23 0.82
N PRO A 26 -8.73 -16.30 0.09
CA PRO A 26 -7.73 -17.25 0.58
C PRO A 26 -6.36 -16.61 0.83
N GLU A 27 -5.89 -15.74 -0.07
CA GLU A 27 -4.62 -15.02 0.08
C GLU A 27 -4.67 -14.01 1.23
N LEU A 28 -5.82 -13.35 1.44
CA LEU A 28 -6.06 -12.46 2.58
C LEU A 28 -5.88 -13.22 3.90
N GLU A 29 -6.50 -14.40 4.05
CA GLU A 29 -6.33 -15.20 5.27
C GLU A 29 -4.90 -15.69 5.44
N ALA A 30 -4.21 -16.06 4.36
CA ALA A 30 -2.80 -16.46 4.44
C ALA A 30 -1.91 -15.31 4.92
N MET A 31 -2.08 -14.10 4.37
CA MET A 31 -1.39 -12.88 4.80
C MET A 31 -1.67 -12.53 6.25
N LEU A 32 -2.94 -12.58 6.68
CA LEU A 32 -3.30 -12.32 8.07
C LEU A 32 -2.75 -13.39 9.01
N GLY A 33 -2.71 -14.66 8.59
CA GLY A 33 -2.19 -15.77 9.38
C GLY A 33 -0.71 -15.65 9.74
N VAL A 34 0.12 -15.10 8.86
CA VAL A 34 1.56 -14.91 9.10
C VAL A 34 1.90 -13.58 9.78
N MET A 35 1.01 -12.60 9.72
CA MET A 35 1.22 -11.32 10.39
C MET A 35 1.12 -11.47 11.92
N PRO A 36 1.96 -10.76 12.69
CA PRO A 36 1.80 -10.68 14.14
C PRO A 36 0.43 -10.12 14.51
N ALA A 37 -0.14 -10.52 15.65
CA ALA A 37 -1.49 -10.11 16.05
C ALA A 37 -1.65 -8.58 16.07
N ALA A 38 -0.69 -7.86 16.68
CA ALA A 38 -0.68 -6.40 16.72
C ALA A 38 -0.62 -5.74 15.32
N ALA A 39 -0.05 -6.43 14.32
CA ALA A 39 -0.01 -5.93 12.95
C ALA A 39 -1.37 -6.02 12.26
N ARG A 40 -2.16 -7.06 12.55
CA ARG A 40 -3.51 -7.26 11.99
C ARG A 40 -4.47 -6.15 12.43
N GLU A 41 -4.28 -5.61 13.63
CA GLU A 41 -5.10 -4.54 14.20
C GLU A 41 -4.89 -3.18 13.50
N VAL A 42 -3.75 -2.98 12.83
CA VAL A 42 -3.37 -1.69 12.25
C VAL A 42 -3.05 -1.76 10.76
N ALA A 43 -3.20 -2.93 10.13
CA ALA A 43 -2.89 -3.15 8.72
C ALA A 43 -3.76 -2.27 7.82
N ALA A 44 -3.12 -1.49 6.96
CA ALA A 44 -3.84 -0.78 5.91
C ALA A 44 -4.30 -1.78 4.84
N LEU A 45 -5.59 -1.75 4.52
CA LEU A 45 -6.24 -2.62 3.54
C LEU A 45 -6.52 -1.80 2.29
N LEU A 46 -5.73 -2.02 1.25
CA LEU A 46 -5.81 -1.27 0.00
C LEU A 46 -6.81 -1.94 -0.93
N VAL A 47 -8.05 -1.42 -0.93
CA VAL A 47 -9.19 -2.00 -1.61
C VAL A 47 -9.32 -1.46 -3.02
N VAL A 48 -9.43 -2.39 -3.98
CA VAL A 48 -9.78 -2.09 -5.38
C VAL A 48 -11.29 -2.26 -5.54
N PRO A 49 -12.04 -1.18 -5.77
CA PRO A 49 -13.51 -1.24 -5.80
C PRO A 49 -14.13 -2.11 -6.88
N ASP A 50 -13.55 -2.15 -8.08
CA ASP A 50 -14.05 -2.93 -9.21
C ASP A 50 -12.90 -3.61 -9.94
N TRP A 51 -12.39 -4.67 -9.33
CA TRP A 51 -11.16 -5.31 -9.77
C TRP A 51 -11.22 -5.73 -11.24
N GLN A 52 -10.28 -5.19 -12.02
CA GLN A 52 -10.17 -5.34 -13.47
C GLN A 52 -11.47 -5.00 -14.25
N GLY A 53 -12.37 -4.21 -13.66
CA GLY A 53 -13.66 -3.83 -14.25
C GLY A 53 -14.66 -4.98 -14.36
N ALA A 54 -14.46 -6.07 -13.61
CA ALA A 54 -15.26 -7.28 -13.71
C ALA A 54 -15.65 -7.88 -12.35
N ALA A 55 -15.12 -7.35 -11.26
CA ALA A 55 -15.30 -7.90 -9.91
C ALA A 55 -15.55 -6.75 -8.92
N PRO A 56 -16.78 -6.20 -8.90
CA PRO A 56 -17.16 -5.14 -7.96
C PRO A 56 -17.18 -5.66 -6.52
N ILE A 57 -16.58 -4.90 -5.61
CA ILE A 57 -16.47 -5.24 -4.18
C ILE A 57 -17.85 -5.38 -3.51
N GLY A 58 -18.84 -4.60 -3.95
CA GLY A 58 -20.22 -4.68 -3.48
C GLY A 58 -20.91 -6.02 -3.76
N ALA A 59 -20.42 -6.80 -4.71
CA ALA A 59 -20.94 -8.13 -5.03
C ALA A 59 -20.24 -9.27 -4.26
N ALA A 60 -19.39 -8.96 -3.28
CA ALA A 60 -18.56 -9.93 -2.56
C ALA A 60 -18.87 -9.95 -1.04
N PRO A 61 -20.04 -10.46 -0.62
CA PRO A 61 -20.49 -10.36 0.79
C PRO A 61 -19.54 -11.02 1.79
N ALA A 62 -18.89 -12.14 1.42
CA ALA A 62 -17.92 -12.81 2.28
C ALA A 62 -16.69 -11.93 2.54
N LEU A 63 -16.18 -11.27 1.50
CA LEU A 63 -15.05 -10.34 1.65
C LEU A 63 -15.46 -9.09 2.41
N LEU A 64 -16.63 -8.50 2.13
CA LEU A 64 -17.15 -7.35 2.87
C LEU A 64 -17.26 -7.66 4.37
N SER A 65 -17.85 -8.79 4.74
CA SER A 65 -17.93 -9.25 6.13
C SER A 65 -16.55 -9.42 6.74
N ARG A 66 -15.58 -9.92 5.95
CA ARG A 66 -14.22 -10.12 6.43
C ARG A 66 -13.49 -8.80 6.69
N LEU A 67 -13.64 -7.83 5.80
CA LEU A 67 -13.04 -6.49 5.91
C LEU A 67 -13.69 -5.67 7.03
N ALA A 68 -14.98 -5.84 7.27
CA ALA A 68 -15.67 -5.22 8.40
C ALA A 68 -15.11 -5.68 9.75
N GLY A 69 -14.66 -6.93 9.85
CA GLY A 69 -14.01 -7.48 11.05
C GLY A 69 -12.54 -7.11 11.22
N LEU A 70 -11.92 -6.39 10.27
CA LEU A 70 -10.53 -5.92 10.36
C LEU A 70 -10.54 -4.42 10.70
N PRO A 71 -9.94 -3.97 11.80
CA PRO A 71 -10.06 -2.57 12.24
C PRO A 71 -9.16 -1.60 11.48
N GLY A 72 -8.10 -2.08 10.82
CA GLY A 72 -7.16 -1.25 10.08
C GLY A 72 -7.79 -0.38 8.97
N GLU A 73 -7.04 0.62 8.51
CA GLU A 73 -7.49 1.65 7.57
C GLU A 73 -7.89 1.05 6.21
N LYS A 74 -9.06 1.43 5.67
CA LYS A 74 -9.51 1.01 4.33
C LYS A 74 -9.08 2.09 3.35
N VAL A 75 -8.06 1.78 2.56
CA VAL A 75 -7.41 2.72 1.63
C VAL A 75 -7.98 2.48 0.24
N LEU A 76 -8.37 3.55 -0.46
CA LEU A 76 -8.79 3.43 -1.86
C LEU A 76 -7.57 3.13 -2.73
N HIS A 77 -7.61 2.02 -3.49
CA HIS A 77 -6.49 1.54 -4.30
C HIS A 77 -6.77 1.57 -5.81
N GLY A 78 -7.13 2.75 -6.31
CA GLY A 78 -7.59 2.94 -7.68
C GLY A 78 -9.09 2.65 -7.85
N TRP A 79 -9.54 2.44 -9.09
CA TRP A 79 -10.92 2.01 -9.38
C TRP A 79 -10.93 0.57 -9.89
N THR A 80 -10.19 0.29 -10.98
CA THR A 80 -10.09 -1.06 -11.55
C THR A 80 -8.72 -1.72 -11.38
N HIS A 81 -7.69 -0.97 -10.98
CA HIS A 81 -6.30 -1.45 -10.97
C HIS A 81 -5.81 -1.86 -12.38
N SER A 82 -6.44 -1.34 -13.43
CA SER A 82 -6.13 -1.64 -14.84
C SER A 82 -6.58 -0.53 -15.79
N LEU A 83 -5.75 -0.21 -16.79
CA LEU A 83 -6.14 0.59 -17.97
C LEU A 83 -6.71 -0.25 -19.12
N GLY A 84 -6.89 -1.56 -18.91
CA GLY A 84 -7.27 -2.52 -19.93
C GLY A 84 -6.07 -3.14 -20.66
N PRO A 85 -6.32 -3.95 -21.70
CA PRO A 85 -5.28 -4.70 -22.41
C PRO A 85 -4.23 -3.76 -23.02
N ASP A 86 -2.96 -4.06 -22.75
CA ASP A 86 -1.81 -3.33 -23.30
C ASP A 86 -0.77 -4.35 -23.76
N PHE A 87 -0.57 -4.46 -25.08
CA PHE A 87 0.32 -5.44 -25.70
C PHE A 87 1.78 -5.33 -25.23
N LEU A 88 2.27 -4.10 -25.03
CA LEU A 88 3.64 -3.86 -24.56
C LEU A 88 3.82 -4.27 -23.09
N ASN A 89 2.83 -3.98 -22.25
CA ASN A 89 2.86 -4.42 -20.85
C ASN A 89 2.68 -5.93 -20.72
N TRP A 90 1.79 -6.54 -21.51
CA TRP A 90 1.67 -7.99 -21.57
C TRP A 90 2.99 -8.64 -21.98
N LEU A 91 3.65 -8.11 -23.02
CA LEU A 91 4.94 -8.60 -23.48
C LEU A 91 6.02 -8.45 -22.38
N LEU A 92 6.11 -7.31 -21.69
CA LEU A 92 7.19 -7.00 -20.74
C LEU A 92 6.97 -7.55 -19.32
N TYR A 93 5.72 -7.66 -18.86
CA TYR A 93 5.37 -7.96 -17.48
C TYR A 93 4.42 -9.15 -17.31
N GLY A 94 3.76 -9.63 -18.38
CA GLY A 94 2.87 -10.80 -18.35
C GLY A 94 1.40 -10.45 -18.06
N HIS A 95 1.09 -9.17 -17.84
CA HIS A 95 -0.26 -8.69 -17.52
C HIS A 95 -0.51 -7.31 -18.15
N ASP A 96 -1.75 -6.83 -17.99
CA ASP A 96 -2.23 -5.53 -18.46
C ASP A 96 -1.57 -4.32 -17.76
N ASN A 97 -1.87 -3.11 -18.25
CA ASN A 97 -1.30 -1.90 -17.67
C ASN A 97 -1.99 -1.56 -16.34
N ARG A 98 -1.35 -1.93 -15.24
CA ARG A 98 -1.84 -1.70 -13.88
C ARG A 98 -1.52 -0.30 -13.33
N SER A 99 -0.91 0.61 -14.10
CA SER A 99 -0.60 1.99 -13.66
C SER A 99 -1.77 2.95 -13.92
N GLU A 100 -2.95 2.62 -13.39
CA GLU A 100 -4.23 3.28 -13.70
C GLU A 100 -4.18 4.81 -13.60
N PHE A 101 -3.56 5.35 -12.55
CA PHE A 101 -3.57 6.79 -12.27
C PHE A 101 -2.36 7.55 -12.82
N ALA A 102 -1.42 6.87 -13.51
CA ALA A 102 -0.14 7.47 -13.89
C ALA A 102 -0.25 8.59 -14.93
N ARG A 103 -1.29 8.57 -15.77
CA ARG A 103 -1.43 9.48 -16.93
C ARG A 103 -2.83 10.05 -17.10
N LEU A 104 -3.71 9.89 -16.11
CA LEU A 104 -5.08 10.42 -16.20
C LEU A 104 -5.09 11.94 -16.15
N ASP A 105 -5.97 12.53 -16.95
CA ASP A 105 -6.34 13.93 -16.80
C ASP A 105 -7.24 14.16 -15.56
N GLY A 106 -7.51 15.42 -15.22
CA GLY A 106 -8.27 15.77 -14.02
C GLY A 106 -9.70 15.22 -14.03
N ARG A 107 -10.38 15.24 -15.18
CA ARG A 107 -11.76 14.74 -15.30
C ARG A 107 -11.80 13.22 -15.14
N GLN A 108 -10.91 12.52 -15.83
CA GLN A 108 -10.79 11.06 -15.77
C GLN A 108 -10.40 10.57 -14.37
N ALA A 109 -9.53 11.31 -13.68
CA ALA A 109 -9.16 11.01 -12.30
C ALA A 109 -10.35 11.24 -11.36
N ALA A 110 -11.00 12.40 -11.44
CA ALA A 110 -12.16 12.73 -10.61
C ALA A 110 -13.30 11.72 -10.77
N GLU A 111 -13.59 11.29 -12.00
CA GLU A 111 -14.61 10.28 -12.27
C GLU A 111 -14.30 8.94 -11.57
N ARG A 112 -13.07 8.42 -11.72
CA ARG A 112 -12.66 7.16 -11.09
C ARG A 112 -12.60 7.25 -9.57
N ILE A 113 -12.10 8.36 -9.05
CA ILE A 113 -12.08 8.63 -7.60
C ILE A 113 -13.51 8.66 -7.06
N GLY A 114 -14.41 9.37 -7.73
CA GLY A 114 -15.83 9.45 -7.36
C GLY A 114 -16.49 8.08 -7.31
N ARG A 115 -16.32 7.26 -8.36
CA ARG A 115 -16.83 5.88 -8.39
C ARG A 115 -16.24 5.02 -7.27
N GLY A 116 -14.94 5.16 -7.00
CA GLY A 116 -14.28 4.45 -5.90
C GLY A 116 -14.85 4.82 -4.54
N VAL A 117 -15.05 6.12 -4.29
CA VAL A 117 -15.68 6.63 -3.07
C VAL A 117 -17.11 6.12 -2.91
N GLU A 118 -17.90 6.10 -3.99
CA GLU A 118 -19.26 5.57 -3.98
C GLU A 118 -19.29 4.07 -3.64
N ALA A 119 -18.45 3.27 -4.28
CA ALA A 119 -18.38 1.83 -4.02
C ALA A 119 -17.95 1.49 -2.58
N PHE A 120 -17.15 2.37 -1.94
CA PHE A 120 -16.77 2.24 -0.54
C PHE A 120 -17.96 2.31 0.43
N ALA A 121 -19.13 2.81 0.00
CA ALA A 121 -20.36 2.75 0.80
C ALA A 121 -20.71 1.30 1.22
N SER A 122 -20.36 0.30 0.40
CA SER A 122 -20.54 -1.12 0.73
C SER A 122 -19.69 -1.61 1.91
N LEU A 123 -18.59 -0.91 2.23
CA LEU A 123 -17.75 -1.16 3.39
C LEU A 123 -18.20 -0.37 4.64
N GLY A 124 -19.22 0.49 4.52
CA GLY A 124 -19.71 1.34 5.60
C GLY A 124 -18.73 2.45 6.02
N VAL A 125 -17.72 2.75 5.21
CA VAL A 125 -16.70 3.76 5.50
C VAL A 125 -16.45 4.65 4.28
N ARG A 126 -16.01 5.90 4.51
CA ARG A 126 -15.47 6.76 3.45
C ARG A 126 -13.95 6.65 3.47
N PRO A 127 -13.28 6.44 2.32
CA PRO A 127 -11.82 6.34 2.30
C PRO A 127 -11.19 7.70 2.64
N ARG A 128 -10.25 7.70 3.59
CA ARG A 128 -9.44 8.88 3.95
C ARG A 128 -8.09 8.89 3.23
N TRP A 129 -7.55 7.69 3.02
CA TRP A 129 -6.27 7.46 2.37
C TRP A 129 -6.45 6.93 0.95
N PHE A 130 -5.56 7.34 0.05
CA PHE A 130 -5.45 6.82 -1.30
C PHE A 130 -4.07 6.21 -1.54
N CYS A 131 -4.00 5.12 -2.29
CA CYS A 131 -2.75 4.62 -2.85
C CYS A 131 -2.98 4.33 -4.32
N ALA A 132 -2.26 4.98 -5.22
CA ALA A 132 -2.38 4.63 -6.62
C ALA A 132 -1.84 3.21 -6.87
N PRO A 133 -2.46 2.42 -7.76
CA PRO A 133 -1.84 1.23 -8.32
C PRO A 133 -0.39 1.50 -8.75
N ARG A 134 0.53 0.60 -8.40
CA ARG A 134 1.98 0.73 -8.67
C ARG A 134 2.65 1.96 -8.04
N TRP A 135 1.98 2.64 -7.10
CA TRP A 135 2.37 3.93 -6.52
C TRP A 135 2.58 5.06 -7.54
N GLN A 136 1.86 5.03 -8.66
CA GLN A 136 2.01 6.01 -9.75
C GLN A 136 0.72 6.79 -9.96
N GLN A 137 0.77 8.10 -9.71
CA GLN A 137 -0.32 9.05 -9.95
C GLN A 137 0.17 10.31 -10.65
N SER A 138 -0.66 10.88 -11.52
CA SER A 138 -0.43 12.20 -12.12
C SER A 138 -0.68 13.33 -11.10
N GLU A 139 -0.18 14.53 -11.40
CA GLU A 139 -0.48 15.74 -10.62
C GLU A 139 -1.97 16.11 -10.68
N ALA A 140 -2.62 15.88 -11.83
CA ALA A 140 -4.05 16.05 -11.98
C ALA A 140 -4.83 15.09 -11.07
N ALA A 141 -4.41 13.83 -10.96
CA ALA A 141 -4.98 12.87 -10.01
C ALA A 141 -4.77 13.32 -8.55
N ARG A 142 -3.58 13.81 -8.21
CA ARG A 142 -3.32 14.37 -6.87
C ARG A 142 -4.28 15.53 -6.55
N THR A 143 -4.51 16.43 -7.50
CA THR A 143 -5.43 17.57 -7.33
C THR A 143 -6.85 17.08 -7.09
N ALA A 144 -7.34 16.17 -7.94
CA ALA A 144 -8.68 15.59 -7.81
C ALA A 144 -8.90 14.85 -6.48
N LEU A 145 -7.87 14.20 -5.93
CA LEU A 145 -7.94 13.57 -4.60
C LEU A 145 -8.14 14.61 -3.48
N GLY A 146 -7.41 15.73 -3.55
CA GLY A 146 -7.58 16.84 -2.59
C GLY A 146 -8.99 17.43 -2.66
N GLU A 147 -9.51 17.66 -3.87
CA GLU A 147 -10.88 18.15 -4.10
C GLU A 147 -11.96 17.15 -3.62
N ALA A 148 -11.69 15.84 -3.74
CA ALA A 148 -12.57 14.79 -3.23
C ALA A 148 -12.53 14.63 -1.70
N GLY A 149 -11.68 15.37 -1.00
CA GLY A 149 -11.58 15.40 0.46
C GLY A 149 -10.73 14.29 1.07
N PHE A 150 -9.79 13.71 0.31
CA PHE A 150 -8.81 12.78 0.88
C PHE A 150 -7.87 13.51 1.85
N GLU A 151 -7.42 12.80 2.88
CA GLU A 151 -6.49 13.34 3.87
C GLU A 151 -5.03 13.10 3.48
N ALA A 152 -4.76 11.97 2.81
CA ALA A 152 -3.39 11.60 2.43
C ALA A 152 -3.30 10.57 1.30
N CYS A 153 -2.10 10.48 0.73
CA CYS A 153 -1.68 9.51 -0.27
C CYS A 153 -0.53 8.64 0.23
N MET A 154 -0.52 7.36 -0.15
CA MET A 154 0.60 6.45 0.02
C MET A 154 1.38 6.33 -1.30
N LEU A 155 2.64 6.73 -1.29
CA LEU A 155 3.56 6.67 -2.43
C LEU A 155 4.71 5.71 -2.15
N GLY A 156 5.37 5.18 -3.17
CA GLY A 156 6.37 4.10 -2.99
C GLY A 156 7.51 4.43 -2.02
N ARG A 157 7.80 5.72 -1.78
CA ARG A 157 8.86 6.19 -0.88
C ARG A 157 8.38 7.01 0.32
N SER A 158 7.11 7.37 0.37
CA SER A 158 6.58 8.31 1.37
C SER A 158 5.09 8.15 1.63
N LEU A 159 4.64 8.61 2.80
CA LEU A 159 3.25 8.97 3.05
C LEU A 159 3.14 10.48 2.93
N GLU A 160 2.13 10.99 2.23
CA GLU A 160 1.97 12.41 1.97
C GLU A 160 0.55 12.86 2.28
N THR A 161 0.42 13.76 3.24
CA THR A 161 -0.86 14.37 3.61
C THR A 161 -1.16 15.58 2.71
N PHE A 162 -2.45 15.86 2.49
CA PHE A 162 -2.89 17.07 1.78
C PHE A 162 -2.73 18.35 2.63
N SER A 163 -2.51 18.22 3.93
CA SER A 163 -2.09 19.32 4.82
C SER A 163 -0.59 19.67 4.70
N GLY A 164 0.16 18.94 3.86
CA GLY A 164 1.55 19.26 3.51
C GLY A 164 2.62 18.45 4.26
N VAL A 165 2.27 17.51 5.12
CA VAL A 165 3.23 16.59 5.77
C VAL A 165 3.70 15.52 4.78
N SER A 166 5.02 15.33 4.67
CA SER A 166 5.64 14.25 3.89
C SER A 166 6.54 13.41 4.78
N VAL A 167 6.21 12.13 4.90
CA VAL A 167 6.86 11.16 5.78
C VAL A 167 7.72 10.21 4.93
N PRO A 168 9.05 10.22 5.04
CA PRO A 168 9.93 9.38 4.22
C PRO A 168 10.00 7.94 4.75
N ILE A 169 8.95 7.16 4.48
CA ILE A 169 8.80 5.76 4.89
C ILE A 169 8.56 4.86 3.65
N PRO A 170 9.63 4.23 3.11
CA PRO A 170 9.54 3.49 1.85
C PRO A 170 8.80 2.17 2.02
N ALA A 171 8.09 1.74 0.97
CA ALA A 171 7.52 0.41 0.90
C ALA A 171 8.58 -0.64 0.53
N LEU A 172 8.60 -1.72 1.30
CA LEU A 172 9.21 -2.99 0.94
C LEU A 172 8.15 -3.83 0.23
N ASN A 173 8.31 -3.98 -1.08
CA ASN A 173 7.46 -4.82 -1.93
C ASN A 173 8.15 -6.17 -2.22
N PHE A 174 7.34 -7.21 -2.37
CA PHE A 174 7.73 -8.56 -2.72
C PHE A 174 7.29 -8.99 -4.14
N ASP A 175 6.36 -8.26 -4.75
CA ASP A 175 5.93 -8.48 -6.12
C ASP A 175 6.92 -7.90 -7.15
N GLU A 176 7.49 -8.78 -7.97
CA GLU A 176 8.45 -8.44 -9.05
C GLU A 176 7.87 -8.74 -10.45
N GLY A 177 6.56 -8.99 -10.56
CA GLY A 177 5.87 -9.42 -11.77
C GLY A 177 6.17 -10.87 -12.20
N ASP A 178 5.67 -11.30 -13.36
CA ASP A 178 5.53 -12.73 -13.70
C ASP A 178 6.76 -13.40 -14.37
N ARG A 179 7.90 -12.70 -14.50
CA ARG A 179 9.07 -13.21 -15.25
C ARG A 179 10.05 -14.01 -14.38
N LYS A 180 9.96 -15.34 -14.44
CA LYS A 180 10.72 -16.34 -13.65
C LYS A 180 12.25 -16.13 -13.51
N LEU A 181 12.97 -15.64 -14.52
CA LEU A 181 14.44 -15.44 -14.44
C LEU A 181 14.80 -14.17 -13.65
N ARG A 182 14.05 -13.09 -13.83
CA ARG A 182 14.20 -11.85 -13.06
C ARG A 182 13.91 -12.12 -11.59
N ASN A 183 12.85 -12.88 -11.31
CA ASN A 183 12.40 -13.15 -9.95
C ASN A 183 13.49 -13.86 -9.13
N ARG A 184 14.20 -14.86 -9.69
CA ARG A 184 15.30 -15.55 -9.00
C ARG A 184 16.43 -14.60 -8.53
N ILE A 185 16.87 -13.67 -9.37
CA ILE A 185 17.91 -12.70 -9.02
C ILE A 185 17.37 -11.71 -7.97
N MET A 186 16.14 -11.23 -8.16
CA MET A 186 15.52 -10.29 -7.23
C MET A 186 15.28 -10.90 -5.85
N HIS A 187 14.90 -12.17 -5.75
CA HIS A 187 14.76 -12.86 -4.46
C HIS A 187 16.08 -12.87 -3.66
N ALA A 188 17.21 -13.15 -4.31
CA ALA A 188 18.51 -13.16 -3.65
C ALA A 188 18.92 -11.76 -3.17
N LEU A 189 18.75 -10.74 -4.03
CA LEU A 189 19.02 -9.34 -3.67
C LEU A 189 18.10 -8.86 -2.53
N ARG A 190 16.85 -9.32 -2.50
CA ARG A 190 15.87 -8.93 -1.48
C ARG A 190 16.26 -9.38 -0.08
N ARG A 191 16.79 -10.60 0.10
CA ARG A 191 17.27 -11.07 1.42
C ARG A 191 18.32 -10.11 1.99
N GLY A 192 19.29 -9.71 1.16
CA GLY A 192 20.32 -8.74 1.56
C GLY A 192 19.76 -7.34 1.82
N ARG A 193 18.73 -6.92 1.06
CA ARG A 193 18.05 -5.63 1.28
C ARG A 193 17.26 -5.64 2.59
N ILE A 194 16.53 -6.71 2.89
CA ILE A 194 15.80 -6.90 4.15
C ILE A 194 16.77 -6.88 5.33
N ALA A 195 17.88 -7.62 5.25
CA ALA A 195 18.87 -7.63 6.32
C ALA A 195 19.44 -6.23 6.59
N ARG A 196 19.79 -5.47 5.54
CA ARG A 196 20.26 -4.07 5.68
C ARG A 196 19.19 -3.14 6.24
N LEU A 197 17.94 -3.31 5.82
CA LEU A 197 16.80 -2.52 6.28
C LEU A 197 16.59 -2.69 7.79
N LEU A 198 16.56 -3.96 8.24
CA LEU A 198 16.39 -4.29 9.65
C LEU A 198 17.59 -3.85 10.49
N ALA A 199 18.82 -4.05 10.00
CA ALA A 199 20.03 -3.60 10.69
C ALA A 199 20.10 -2.07 10.84
N ALA A 200 19.55 -1.32 9.88
CA ALA A 200 19.47 0.13 9.96
C ALA A 200 18.41 0.63 10.96
N ALA A 201 17.54 -0.25 11.46
CA ALA A 201 16.40 0.06 12.34
C ALA A 201 15.49 1.18 11.80
N ARG A 202 15.50 1.41 10.47
CA ARG A 202 14.76 2.50 9.85
C ARG A 202 13.30 2.09 9.62
N PRO A 203 12.33 2.97 9.88
CA PRO A 203 10.93 2.66 9.60
C PRO A 203 10.68 2.44 8.12
N PHE A 204 9.76 1.52 7.83
CA PHE A 204 9.37 1.15 6.47
C PHE A 204 7.93 0.65 6.43
N ARG A 205 7.39 0.45 5.23
CA ARG A 205 6.07 -0.14 5.02
C ARG A 205 6.24 -1.56 4.48
N VAL A 206 5.51 -2.54 5.00
CA VAL A 206 5.51 -3.93 4.52
C VAL A 206 4.31 -4.07 3.60
N ALA A 207 4.54 -4.09 2.29
CA ALA A 207 3.49 -4.18 1.28
C ALA A 207 3.36 -5.62 0.79
N LEU A 208 2.31 -6.31 1.25
CA LEU A 208 2.00 -7.69 0.87
C LEU A 208 0.93 -7.69 -0.22
N HIS A 209 1.09 -8.54 -1.22
CA HIS A 209 0.18 -8.69 -2.35
C HIS A 209 -0.32 -10.15 -2.44
N PRO A 210 -1.50 -10.39 -3.05
CA PRO A 210 -1.98 -11.75 -3.33
C PRO A 210 -1.02 -12.56 -4.21
N ALA A 211 -0.20 -11.90 -5.03
CA ALA A 211 0.82 -12.56 -5.83
C ALA A 211 1.94 -13.17 -4.97
N ASP A 212 2.26 -12.55 -3.82
CA ASP A 212 3.32 -13.00 -2.92
C ASP A 212 3.00 -14.38 -2.32
N VAL A 213 1.73 -14.62 -1.98
CA VAL A 213 1.24 -15.91 -1.45
C VAL A 213 1.40 -17.03 -2.49
N ARG A 214 1.26 -16.68 -3.77
CA ARG A 214 1.32 -17.61 -4.90
C ARG A 214 2.76 -17.92 -5.36
N ASP A 215 3.73 -17.12 -4.94
CA ASP A 215 5.17 -17.36 -5.16
C ASP A 215 5.80 -17.95 -3.89
N PRO A 216 6.16 -19.25 -3.88
CA PRO A 216 6.73 -19.90 -2.69
C PRO A 216 7.98 -19.22 -2.14
N VAL A 217 8.82 -18.63 -2.99
CA VAL A 217 10.06 -17.98 -2.56
C VAL A 217 9.77 -16.63 -1.92
N ALA A 218 8.88 -15.84 -2.53
CA ALA A 218 8.42 -14.59 -1.93
C ALA A 218 7.70 -14.85 -0.60
N TRP A 219 6.84 -15.87 -0.57
CA TRP A 219 6.06 -16.23 0.60
C TRP A 219 6.93 -16.65 1.79
N GLU A 220 7.97 -17.46 1.56
CA GLU A 220 8.94 -17.79 2.62
C GLU A 220 9.70 -16.55 3.13
N GLN A 221 10.00 -15.58 2.26
CA GLN A 221 10.62 -14.31 2.68
C GLN A 221 9.67 -13.45 3.52
N VAL A 222 8.38 -13.46 3.20
CA VAL A 222 7.35 -12.75 3.98
C VAL A 222 7.24 -13.37 5.37
N LYS A 223 7.19 -14.71 5.47
CA LYS A 223 7.16 -15.43 6.76
C LYS A 223 8.39 -15.13 7.61
N ASP A 224 9.59 -15.23 7.03
CA ASP A 224 10.84 -14.90 7.73
C ASP A 224 10.86 -13.45 8.21
N LEU A 225 10.42 -12.51 7.36
CA LEU A 225 10.34 -11.10 7.75
C LEU A 225 9.37 -10.91 8.92
N CYS A 226 8.16 -11.47 8.86
CA CYS A 226 7.16 -11.31 9.92
C CYS A 226 7.67 -11.88 11.25
N ALA A 227 8.27 -13.07 11.23
CA ALA A 227 8.87 -13.69 12.42
C ALA A 227 10.02 -12.84 13.00
N ARG A 228 10.86 -12.24 12.13
CA ARG A 228 11.96 -11.37 12.56
C ARG A 228 11.49 -10.01 13.08
N LEU A 229 10.41 -9.46 12.54
CA LEU A 229 9.80 -8.24 13.05
C LEU A 229 9.24 -8.48 14.46
N GLU A 230 8.50 -9.56 14.65
CA GLU A 230 7.96 -9.95 15.96
C GLU A 230 9.06 -10.26 16.97
N GLY A 231 9.98 -11.17 16.64
CA GLY A 231 11.08 -11.54 17.53
C GLY A 231 12.09 -10.42 17.78
N GLY A 232 12.19 -9.45 16.86
CA GLY A 232 13.04 -8.26 16.98
C GLY A 232 12.38 -7.08 17.69
N GLY A 233 11.13 -7.22 18.15
CA GLY A 233 10.40 -6.16 18.87
C GLY A 233 9.97 -4.97 18.02
N TRP A 234 9.91 -5.13 16.69
CA TRP A 234 9.45 -4.08 15.79
C TRP A 234 7.97 -3.80 16.02
N GLN A 235 7.63 -2.51 16.12
CA GLN A 235 6.26 -2.10 16.40
C GLN A 235 5.46 -1.93 15.10
N PRO A 236 4.38 -2.68 14.85
CA PRO A 236 3.44 -2.33 13.80
C PRO A 236 2.67 -1.06 14.18
N VAL A 237 2.48 -0.15 13.25
CA VAL A 237 1.70 1.08 13.44
C VAL A 237 0.82 1.36 12.24
N SER A 238 -0.28 2.09 12.45
CA SER A 238 -1.12 2.58 11.35
C SER A 238 -0.40 3.68 10.55
N PRO A 239 -0.87 3.99 9.32
CA PRO A 239 -0.38 5.14 8.55
C PRO A 239 -0.47 6.46 9.33
N ASP A 240 -1.58 6.70 10.02
CA ASP A 240 -1.79 7.89 10.86
C ASP A 240 -0.78 7.96 12.01
N ALA A 241 -0.51 6.84 12.68
CA ALA A 241 0.48 6.77 13.75
C ALA A 241 1.91 7.00 13.23
N ALA A 242 2.22 6.55 12.01
CA ALA A 242 3.50 6.87 11.36
C ALA A 242 3.64 8.37 11.07
N VAL A 243 2.57 9.04 10.61
CA VAL A 243 2.54 10.51 10.45
C VAL A 243 2.71 11.22 11.79
N ALA A 244 2.00 10.79 12.83
CA ALA A 244 2.10 11.38 14.16
C ALA A 244 3.51 11.26 14.74
N ARG A 245 4.15 10.08 14.61
CA ARG A 245 5.55 9.88 15.03
C ARG A 245 6.51 10.77 14.26
N TRP A 246 6.28 11.00 12.97
CA TRP A 246 7.13 11.89 12.16
C TRP A 246 7.07 13.33 12.66
N LEU A 247 5.87 13.82 12.95
CA LEU A 247 5.66 15.16 13.48
C LEU A 247 6.25 15.32 14.88
N ALA A 248 6.03 14.35 15.77
CA ALA A 248 6.61 14.34 17.11
C ALA A 248 8.15 14.33 17.09
N ALA A 249 8.73 13.70 16.07
CA ALA A 249 10.16 13.64 15.84
C ALA A 249 10.76 14.96 15.29
N GLY A 250 9.94 16.00 15.04
CA GLY A 250 10.37 17.27 14.45
C GLY A 250 10.44 17.26 12.92
N GLY A 251 9.84 16.26 12.28
CA GLY A 251 9.65 16.22 10.84
C GLY A 251 8.78 17.39 10.38
N THR A 252 9.27 18.18 9.42
CA THR A 252 8.53 19.35 8.91
C THR A 252 7.51 18.93 7.84
N GLY A 253 6.37 19.63 7.82
CA GLY A 253 5.54 19.73 6.63
C GLY A 253 6.20 20.63 5.59
N ALA A 254 5.86 20.45 4.32
CA ALA A 254 6.41 21.18 3.18
C ALA A 254 6.23 22.72 3.22
N GLY A 255 5.61 23.27 4.27
CA GLY A 255 5.44 24.71 4.52
C GLY A 255 6.64 25.43 5.14
N ALA A 256 7.75 24.76 5.45
CA ALA A 256 8.97 25.40 5.94
C ALA A 256 10.07 25.49 4.87
N ARG A 257 9.74 25.98 3.66
CA ARG A 257 10.75 26.68 2.86
C ARG A 257 10.77 28.11 3.39
N ARG A 258 11.76 28.39 4.25
CA ARG A 258 12.09 29.77 4.62
C ARG A 258 12.27 30.58 3.35
N ALA A 259 11.66 31.77 3.32
CA ALA A 259 11.98 32.85 2.40
C ALA A 259 13.50 33.13 2.38
#